data_AF-A0A7Y8FKX2-F1
#
_entry.id   AF-A0A7Y8FKX2-F1
#
_cell.length_a   1.000
_cell.length_b   1.000
_cell.length_c   1.000
_cell.angle_alpha   90.00
_cell.angle_beta   90.00
_cell.angle_gamma   90.00
#
_symmetry.space_group_name_H-M   'P 1'
#
loop_
_entity.id
_entity.type
_entity.pdbx_description
1 polymer ?
#
loop_
_entity_poly.entity_id
_entity_poly.type
_entity_poly.pdbx_seq_one_letter_code
_entity_poly.pdbx_strand_id
1 'polypeptide(L)'
;SPDAEQGFDACLVIASFDVHKHSRNQSLKSWLRKQALFGAVLMGVETGTELLAAAGVLDGYEAAVHWDNWQGFQESYPRVKARTQLYTLERQRLTCAGATSTLDMMISWLGQSVDSD
;
A
#
# COMPACT_ATOMS: atom_id res chain seq x y z
N SER A 1 26.09 -3.19 5.28
CA SER A 1 27.14 -2.72 4.36
C SER A 1 26.78 -1.31 3.91
N PRO A 2 27.63 -0.58 3.17
CA PRO A 2 27.31 0.72 2.57
C PRO A 2 26.08 0.70 1.65
N ASP A 3 25.53 -0.48 1.34
CA ASP A 3 24.30 -0.67 0.55
C ASP A 3 22.99 -0.46 1.34
N ALA A 4 23.07 -0.19 2.65
CA ALA A 4 21.88 -0.01 3.50
C ALA A 4 21.27 1.40 3.46
N GLU A 5 21.86 2.33 2.70
CA GLU A 5 21.38 3.71 2.55
C GLU A 5 20.55 3.96 1.28
N GLN A 6 20.44 2.98 0.38
CA GLN A 6 19.66 3.13 -0.84
C GLN A 6 18.17 2.87 -0.55
N GLY A 7 17.33 3.87 -0.77
CA GLY A 7 15.88 3.68 -0.79
C GLY A 7 15.49 2.69 -1.87
N PHE A 8 14.42 1.93 -1.66
CA PHE A 8 13.92 1.02 -2.69
C PHE A 8 13.15 1.79 -3.75
N ASP A 9 13.22 1.36 -5.02
CA ASP A 9 12.35 1.89 -6.08
C ASP A 9 10.87 1.52 -5.82
N ALA A 10 10.64 0.35 -5.24
CA ALA A 10 9.32 -0.16 -4.89
C ALA A 10 9.36 -1.02 -3.61
N CYS A 11 8.28 -0.97 -2.82
CA CYS A 11 8.07 -1.81 -1.65
C CYS A 11 6.67 -2.43 -1.67
N LEU A 12 6.61 -3.76 -1.65
CA LEU A 12 5.37 -4.52 -1.57
C LEU A 12 5.13 -4.99 -0.14
N VAL A 13 4.00 -4.56 0.44
CA VAL A 13 3.55 -4.93 1.78
C VAL A 13 2.41 -5.93 1.65
N ILE A 14 2.69 -7.18 2.00
CA ILE A 14 1.74 -8.29 1.97
C ILE A 14 1.44 -8.68 3.40
N ALA A 15 0.16 -8.66 3.78
CA ALA A 15 -0.30 -9.13 5.07
C ALA A 15 -1.66 -9.85 4.90
N SER A 16 -2.03 -10.69 5.87
CA SER A 16 -3.38 -11.24 5.95
C SER A 16 -3.96 -11.19 7.36
N PHE A 17 -3.46 -12.03 8.25
CA PHE A 17 -4.01 -12.19 9.60
C PHE A 17 -3.30 -11.25 10.60
N ASP A 18 -4.01 -10.91 11.68
CA ASP A 18 -3.52 -10.11 12.81
C ASP A 18 -2.94 -8.73 12.44
N VAL A 19 -3.42 -8.13 11.34
CA VAL A 19 -2.92 -6.84 10.84
C VAL A 19 -3.00 -5.72 11.90
N HIS A 20 -4.02 -5.74 12.76
CA HIS A 20 -4.17 -4.78 13.86
C HIS A 20 -3.04 -4.82 14.89
N LYS A 21 -2.38 -5.98 15.07
CA LYS A 21 -1.19 -6.08 15.92
C LYS A 21 0.00 -5.43 15.24
N HIS A 22 0.16 -5.66 13.95
CA HIS A 22 1.26 -5.14 13.14
C HIS A 22 1.13 -3.63 12.86
N SER A 23 -0.09 -3.10 12.73
CA SER A 23 -0.36 -1.67 12.51
C SER A 23 0.10 -0.79 13.69
N ARG A 24 0.26 -1.38 14.89
CA ARG A 24 0.79 -0.71 16.08
C ARG A 24 2.32 -0.65 16.12
N ASN A 25 3.02 -1.39 15.25
CA ASN A 25 4.48 -1.42 15.23
C ASN A 25 5.06 -0.09 14.73
N GLN A 26 5.67 0.68 15.63
CA GLN A 26 6.21 2.01 15.32
C GLN A 26 7.43 1.96 14.40
N SER A 27 8.26 0.93 14.51
CA SER A 27 9.43 0.74 13.64
C SER A 27 9.00 0.49 12.20
N LEU A 28 8.00 -0.37 12.00
CA LEU A 28 7.42 -0.63 10.67
C LEU A 28 6.83 0.65 10.06
N LYS A 29 6.00 1.38 10.81
CA LYS A 29 5.42 2.64 10.34
C LYS A 29 6.49 3.68 10.00
N SER A 30 7.56 3.77 10.79
CA SER A 30 8.66 4.70 10.52
C SER A 30 9.46 4.31 9.29
N TRP A 31 9.68 3.01 9.09
CA TRP A 31 10.32 2.49 7.88
C TRP A 31 9.49 2.77 6.63
N LEU A 32 8.18 2.52 6.65
CA LEU A 32 7.27 2.81 5.53
C LEU A 32 7.24 4.31 5.18
N ARG A 33 7.19 5.19 6.18
CA ARG A 33 7.30 6.64 5.98
C ARG A 33 8.64 7.03 5.36
N LYS A 34 9.74 6.40 5.76
CA LYS A 34 11.07 6.63 5.19
C LYS A 34 11.12 6.20 3.72
N GLN A 35 10.56 5.05 3.36
CA GLN A 35 10.50 4.61 1.95
C GLN A 35 9.65 5.56 1.10
N ALA A 36 8.48 5.99 1.62
CA ALA A 36 7.67 7.02 0.96
C ALA A 36 8.44 8.33 0.73
N LEU A 37 9.23 8.78 1.72
CA LEU A 37 10.04 10.00 1.62
C LEU A 37 11.14 9.88 0.55
N PHE A 38 11.70 8.68 0.38
CA PHE A 38 12.71 8.39 -0.64
C PHE A 38 12.13 8.13 -2.04
N GLY A 39 10.82 8.28 -2.22
CA GLY A 39 10.18 8.15 -3.52
C GLY A 39 9.85 6.72 -3.93
N ALA A 40 9.87 5.77 -2.98
CA ALA A 40 9.48 4.39 -3.26
C ALA A 40 7.99 4.31 -3.66
N VAL A 41 7.70 3.52 -4.68
CA VAL A 41 6.35 3.05 -4.97
C VAL A 41 5.93 2.10 -3.85
N LEU A 42 4.89 2.45 -3.10
CA LEU A 42 4.38 1.62 -2.01
C LEU A 42 3.14 0.86 -2.46
N MET A 43 3.16 -0.45 -2.26
CA MET A 43 2.12 -1.34 -2.72
C MET A 43 1.53 -2.13 -1.56
N GLY A 44 0.22 -2.05 -1.35
CA GLY A 44 -0.50 -2.79 -0.30
C GLY A 44 -1.30 -3.95 -0.90
N VAL A 45 -1.05 -5.17 -0.42
CA VAL A 45 -1.78 -6.36 -0.88
C VAL A 45 -2.61 -6.92 0.26
N GLU A 46 -3.90 -7.14 -0.01
CA GLU A 46 -4.86 -7.64 0.97
C GLU A 46 -4.88 -6.68 2.19
N THR A 47 -4.66 -7.15 3.42
CA THR A 47 -4.58 -6.29 4.62
C THR A 47 -3.26 -5.51 4.70
N GLY A 48 -2.31 -5.72 3.79
CA GLY A 48 -1.13 -4.85 3.67
C GLY A 48 -1.48 -3.39 3.43
N THR A 49 -2.63 -3.12 2.78
CA THR A 49 -3.20 -1.78 2.64
C THR A 49 -3.46 -1.10 3.98
N GLU A 50 -3.88 -1.86 5.01
CA GLU A 50 -4.09 -1.33 6.36
C GLU A 50 -2.77 -0.93 7.03
N LEU A 51 -1.68 -1.64 6.79
CA LEU A 51 -0.37 -1.26 7.34
C LEU A 51 0.15 0.05 6.73
N LEU A 52 -0.09 0.25 5.43
CA LEU A 52 0.21 1.51 4.76
C LEU A 52 -0.68 2.66 5.28
N ALA A 53 -1.97 2.42 5.48
CA ALA A 53 -2.89 3.40 6.07
C ALA A 53 -2.49 3.76 7.51
N ALA A 54 -2.15 2.77 8.33
CA ALA A 54 -1.69 2.98 9.71
C ALA A 54 -0.36 3.76 9.79
N ALA A 55 0.49 3.66 8.77
CA ALA A 55 1.70 4.47 8.65
C ALA A 55 1.42 5.92 8.17
N GLY A 56 0.19 6.24 7.78
CA GLY A 56 -0.23 7.55 7.26
C GLY A 56 0.21 7.82 5.82
N VAL A 57 0.81 6.84 5.14
CA VAL A 57 1.36 7.03 3.79
C VAL A 57 0.31 6.95 2.68
N LEU A 58 -0.95 6.63 3.04
CA LEU A 58 -2.12 6.64 2.14
C LEU A 58 -3.05 7.85 2.37
N ASP A 59 -2.72 8.76 3.30
CA ASP A 59 -3.57 9.91 3.58
C ASP A 59 -3.72 10.80 2.31
N GLY A 60 -4.97 11.01 1.87
CA GLY A 60 -5.31 11.75 0.65
C GLY A 60 -5.36 10.92 -0.64
N TYR A 61 -4.90 9.65 -0.60
CA TYR A 61 -4.85 8.73 -1.75
C TYR A 61 -6.08 7.83 -1.82
N GLU A 62 -6.36 7.31 -3.02
CA GLU A 62 -7.31 6.22 -3.20
C GLU A 62 -6.66 4.87 -2.88
N ALA A 63 -7.37 4.03 -2.13
CA ALA A 63 -6.92 2.70 -1.77
C ALA A 63 -8.03 1.67 -1.97
N ALA A 64 -7.72 0.58 -2.69
CA ALA A 64 -8.53 -0.61 -2.77
C ALA A 64 -8.50 -1.36 -1.44
N VAL A 65 -9.69 -1.65 -0.91
CA VAL A 65 -9.88 -2.39 0.34
C VAL A 65 -10.89 -3.50 0.09
N HIS A 66 -10.66 -4.67 0.69
CA HIS A 66 -11.61 -5.77 0.64
C HIS A 66 -12.96 -5.34 1.21
N TRP A 67 -14.06 -5.70 0.56
CA TRP A 67 -15.41 -5.24 0.90
C TRP A 67 -15.79 -5.55 2.36
N ASP A 68 -15.40 -6.74 2.87
CA ASP A 68 -15.61 -7.14 4.27
C ASP A 68 -14.95 -6.17 5.28
N ASN A 69 -13.82 -5.57 4.91
CA ASN A 69 -13.03 -4.71 5.80
C ASN A 69 -13.31 -3.22 5.57
N TRP A 70 -14.07 -2.88 4.52
CA TRP A 70 -14.18 -1.50 4.02
C TRP A 70 -14.72 -0.52 5.06
N GLN A 71 -15.78 -0.89 5.78
CA GLN A 71 -16.40 0.00 6.77
C GLN A 71 -15.44 0.29 7.94
N GLY A 72 -14.89 -0.76 8.57
CA GLY A 72 -13.95 -0.60 9.69
C GLY A 72 -12.65 0.11 9.27
N PHE A 73 -12.20 -0.11 8.03
CA PHE A 73 -11.08 0.61 7.46
C PHE A 73 -11.39 2.11 7.31
N GLN A 74 -12.54 2.47 6.74
CA GLN A 74 -12.92 3.87 6.54
C GLN A 74 -13.09 4.62 7.86
N GLU A 75 -13.66 3.96 8.87
CA GLU A 75 -13.76 4.51 10.23
C GLU A 75 -12.39 4.76 10.85
N SER A 76 -11.45 3.82 10.67
CA SER A 76 -10.10 3.90 11.25
C SER A 76 -9.18 4.89 10.51
N TYR A 77 -9.36 5.05 9.20
CA TYR A 77 -8.49 5.83 8.31
C TYR A 77 -9.29 6.82 7.44
N PRO A 78 -9.99 7.80 8.04
CA PRO A 78 -10.94 8.66 7.32
C PRO A 78 -10.29 9.59 6.29
N ARG A 79 -8.96 9.75 6.32
CA ARG A 79 -8.20 10.53 5.32
C ARG A 79 -7.84 9.71 4.08
N VAL A 80 -8.00 8.38 4.11
CA VAL A 80 -7.82 7.51 2.96
C VAL A 80 -9.14 7.40 2.19
N LYS A 81 -9.10 7.59 0.88
CA LYS A 81 -10.28 7.43 0.02
C LYS A 81 -10.46 5.95 -0.31
N ALA A 82 -11.01 5.19 0.63
CA ALA A 82 -11.23 3.75 0.46
C ALA A 82 -12.22 3.46 -0.69
N ARG A 83 -11.88 2.46 -1.51
CA ARG A 83 -12.67 2.00 -2.67
C ARG A 83 -12.85 0.48 -2.60
N THR A 84 -14.05 0.00 -2.87
CA THR A 84 -14.36 -1.43 -2.99
C THR A 84 -14.12 -1.90 -4.42
N GLN A 85 -12.89 -1.75 -4.91
CA GLN A 85 -12.45 -2.15 -6.25
C GLN A 85 -11.31 -3.16 -6.17
N LEU A 86 -10.98 -3.83 -7.27
CA LEU A 86 -9.93 -4.86 -7.29
C LEU A 86 -8.55 -4.28 -6.93
N TYR A 87 -8.18 -3.15 -7.53
CA TYR A 87 -6.94 -2.44 -7.24
C TYR A 87 -7.02 -0.94 -7.54
N THR A 88 -6.11 -0.14 -6.97
CA THR A 88 -5.85 1.27 -7.35
C THR A 88 -4.41 1.43 -7.81
N LEU A 89 -4.17 2.32 -8.77
CA LEU A 89 -2.84 2.75 -9.22
C LEU A 89 -2.69 4.26 -9.03
N GLU A 90 -2.78 4.74 -7.79
CA GLU A 90 -2.76 6.18 -7.51
C GLU A 90 -1.32 6.67 -7.30
N ARG A 91 -0.70 7.20 -8.37
CA ARG A 91 0.68 7.73 -8.34
C ARG A 91 1.66 6.66 -7.82
N GLN A 92 2.31 6.92 -6.69
CA GLN A 92 3.25 6.01 -6.02
C GLN A 92 2.58 5.16 -4.93
N ARG A 93 1.24 5.06 -4.91
CA ARG A 93 0.45 4.27 -3.96
C ARG A 93 -0.45 3.31 -4.72
N LEU A 94 -0.06 2.04 -4.74
CA LEU A 94 -0.82 0.98 -5.37
C LEU A 94 -1.42 0.11 -4.29
N THR A 95 -2.64 -0.35 -4.46
CA THR A 95 -3.26 -1.25 -3.48
C THR A 95 -4.19 -2.22 -4.18
N CYS A 96 -4.35 -3.42 -3.64
CA CYS A 96 -5.31 -4.40 -4.16
C CYS A 96 -5.98 -5.21 -3.05
N ALA A 97 -7.20 -5.67 -3.32
CA ALA A 97 -8.05 -6.30 -2.32
C ALA A 97 -7.71 -7.79 -2.04
N GLY A 98 -6.84 -8.42 -2.84
CA GLY A 98 -6.47 -9.83 -2.67
C GLY A 98 -5.44 -10.35 -3.67
N ALA A 99 -5.13 -11.65 -3.56
CA ALA A 99 -4.06 -12.30 -4.32
C ALA A 99 -4.26 -12.22 -5.84
N THR A 100 -5.44 -12.55 -6.36
CA THR A 100 -5.72 -12.49 -7.81
C THR A 100 -5.60 -11.07 -8.36
N SER A 101 -6.18 -10.08 -7.65
CA SER A 101 -6.06 -8.67 -8.04
C SER A 101 -4.63 -8.13 -7.99
N THR A 102 -3.71 -8.80 -7.28
CA THR A 102 -2.29 -8.42 -7.27
C THR A 102 -1.67 -8.63 -8.64
N LEU A 103 -1.98 -9.74 -9.32
CA LEU A 103 -1.45 -10.00 -10.65
C LEU A 103 -1.93 -8.95 -11.65
N ASP A 104 -3.24 -8.66 -11.66
CA ASP A 104 -3.84 -7.65 -12.54
C ASP A 104 -3.25 -6.25 -12.28
N MET A 105 -3.06 -5.90 -11.00
CA MET A 105 -2.42 -4.64 -10.59
C MET A 105 -0.98 -4.55 -11.10
N MET A 106 -0.19 -5.60 -10.95
CA MET A 106 1.23 -5.62 -11.36
C MET A 106 1.36 -5.52 -12.88
N ILE A 107 0.55 -6.27 -13.63
CA ILE A 107 0.54 -6.19 -15.11
C ILE A 107 0.17 -4.77 -15.56
N SER A 108 -0.86 -4.18 -14.94
CA SER A 108 -1.32 -2.83 -15.28
C SER A 108 -0.28 -1.76 -14.95
N TRP A 109 0.40 -1.88 -13.80
CA TRP A 109 1.48 -0.98 -13.41
C TRP A 109 2.68 -1.07 -14.36
N LEU A 110 3.12 -2.30 -14.69
CA LEU A 110 4.22 -2.53 -15.62
C LEU A 110 3.91 -1.99 -17.02
N GLY A 111 2.68 -2.19 -17.51
CA GLY A 111 2.25 -1.61 -18.79
C GLY A 111 2.37 -0.09 -18.82
N GLN A 112 1.92 0.60 -17.77
CA GLN A 112 2.05 2.06 -17.68
C GLN A 112 3.51 2.53 -17.58
N SER A 113 4.38 1.78 -16.89
CA SER A 113 5.78 2.14 -16.77
C SER A 113 6.56 1.98 -18.08
N VAL A 114 6.19 1.03 -18.95
CA VAL A 114 6.84 0.82 -20.25
C VAL A 114 6.40 1.86 -21.27
N ASP A 115 5.15 2.33 -21.21
CA ASP A 115 4.63 3.38 -22.09
C ASP A 115 5.08 4.80 -21.71
N SER A 116 5.76 4.96 -20.57
CA SER A 116 6.22 6.25 -20.03
C SER A 116 7.68 6.58 -20.38
N ASP A 117 8.37 5.68 -21.09
CA ASP A 117 9.72 5.85 -21.67
C ASP A 117 9.65 6.16 -23.18
#